data_AF-A0A9P7BE32-F1
#
_entry.id   AF-A0A9P7BE32-F1
#
_cell.length_a   1.000
_cell.length_b   1.000
_cell.length_c   1.000
_cell.angle_alpha   90.00
_cell.angle_beta   90.00
_cell.angle_gamma   90.00
#
_symmetry.space_group_name_H-M   'P 1'
#
loop_
_entity.id
_entity.type
_entity.pdbx_description
1 polymer ?
#
loop_
_entity_poly.entity_id
_entity_poly.type
_entity_poly.pdbx_seq_one_letter_code
_entity_poly.pdbx_strand_id
1 'polypeptide(L)'
;MVKLALSDLIKQEIEKNKNKNKNKNKKPDEITDTDDTGGKIDLPTTNRPPTKLIVTNTTKRTHDTTDPERHSKIRKIITAENKDWKKVPFMILPEDITKIEGDNDIRTKLCIQCNRYIHSIIKQWSRSQDTYPVSPSLFLETKQNLFPLLVQLRKRTIASKLLITLSTLLYHLQKNEIELSLQIYLKLSIGDVAWPIGVSDIGIHSRSAQSKISRFNKDDNDIANIMIDEVTRLWIISIKRLISFKSWFITNQKK
;
A
#
# COMPACT_ATOMS: atom_id res chain seq x y z
N MET A 1 2.05 12.07 50.32
CA MET A 1 1.21 11.94 49.11
C MET A 1 1.54 10.63 48.42
N VAL A 2 0.59 9.72 48.38
CA VAL A 2 0.77 8.29 48.06
C VAL A 2 1.04 8.12 46.55
N LYS A 3 2.15 7.45 46.20
CA LYS A 3 2.43 6.98 44.82
C LYS A 3 1.46 5.85 44.50
N LEU A 4 0.45 6.11 43.66
CA LEU A 4 -0.41 5.07 43.12
C LEU A 4 0.41 4.13 42.22
N ALA A 5 0.33 2.83 42.48
CA ALA A 5 0.99 1.82 41.67
C ALA A 5 0.34 1.74 40.29
N LEU A 6 1.15 1.51 39.24
CA LEU A 6 0.71 1.38 37.85
C LEU A 6 -0.43 0.35 37.68
N SER A 7 -0.49 -0.65 38.58
CA SER A 7 -1.56 -1.65 38.65
C SER A 7 -2.94 -1.05 38.92
N ASP A 8 -3.02 0.03 39.70
CA ASP A 8 -4.29 0.64 40.10
C ASP A 8 -4.84 1.54 38.99
N LEU A 9 -3.95 2.18 38.23
CA LEU A 9 -4.31 2.94 37.03
C LEU A 9 -4.91 2.04 35.94
N ILE A 10 -4.33 0.85 35.75
CA ILE A 10 -4.80 -0.14 34.78
C ILE A 10 -6.16 -0.73 35.21
N LYS A 11 -6.37 -0.98 36.52
CA LYS A 11 -7.66 -1.45 37.03
C LYS A 11 -8.77 -0.43 36.81
N GLN A 12 -8.50 0.86 37.05
CA GLN A 12 -9.46 1.94 36.79
C GLN A 12 -9.86 2.04 35.30
N GLU A 13 -8.90 1.86 34.38
CA GLU A 13 -9.17 1.95 32.94
C GLU A 13 -10.01 0.75 32.44
N ILE A 14 -9.77 -0.45 32.98
CA ILE A 14 -10.56 -1.66 32.66
C ILE A 14 -12.01 -1.51 33.15
N GLU A 15 -12.21 -0.93 34.33
CA GLU A 15 -13.54 -0.73 34.92
C GLU A 15 -14.35 0.33 34.16
N LYS A 16 -13.68 1.40 33.70
CA LYS A 16 -14.26 2.44 32.83
C LYS A 16 -14.74 1.88 31.49
N ASN A 17 -13.99 0.95 30.90
CA ASN A 17 -14.38 0.29 29.65
C ASN A 17 -15.51 -0.75 29.82
N LYS A 18 -15.59 -1.42 30.97
CA LYS A 18 -16.73 -2.30 31.30
C LYS A 18 -18.05 -1.52 31.40
N ASN A 19 -18.02 -0.32 31.99
CA ASN A 19 -19.23 0.52 32.12
C ASN A 19 -19.68 1.12 30.77
N LYS A 20 -18.74 1.48 29.89
CA LYS A 20 -19.08 1.92 28.51
C LYS A 20 -19.79 0.84 27.69
N ASN A 21 -19.42 -0.44 27.87
CA ASN A 21 -20.04 -1.54 27.14
C ASN A 21 -21.41 -1.96 27.70
N LYS A 22 -21.70 -1.71 28.98
CA LYS A 22 -23.05 -1.95 29.54
C LYS A 22 -24.11 -0.98 28.99
N ASN A 23 -23.75 0.26 28.65
CA ASN A 23 -24.69 1.26 28.14
C ASN A 23 -25.04 1.12 26.65
N LYS A 24 -24.38 0.23 25.88
CA LYS A 24 -24.70 0.00 24.46
C LYS A 24 -25.76 -1.07 24.20
N ASN A 25 -26.15 -1.86 25.21
CA ASN A 25 -27.07 -2.99 25.04
C ASN A 25 -28.41 -2.79 25.78
N LYS A 26 -29.13 -1.70 25.48
CA LYS A 26 -30.56 -1.56 25.82
C LYS A 26 -31.34 -0.87 24.70
N LYS A 27 -32.26 -1.63 24.09
CA LYS A 27 -33.49 -1.19 23.38
C LYS A 27 -34.41 -2.43 23.26
N PRO A 28 -35.73 -2.31 22.98
CA PRO A 28 -36.57 -1.11 22.83
C PRO A 28 -37.88 -1.17 23.65
N ASP A 29 -38.71 -0.12 23.60
CA ASP A 29 -40.19 -0.22 23.64
C ASP A 29 -40.83 1.02 22.98
N GLU A 30 -42.02 0.78 22.45
CA GLU A 30 -42.89 1.53 21.50
C GLU A 30 -43.89 2.46 22.27
N ILE A 31 -44.43 3.57 21.74
CA ILE A 31 -45.81 3.70 21.16
C ILE A 31 -46.19 5.20 20.90
N THR A 32 -47.00 5.41 19.83
CA THR A 32 -47.99 6.47 19.41
C THR A 32 -47.64 7.90 18.95
N ASP A 33 -47.96 8.14 17.65
CA ASP A 33 -48.88 9.11 17.00
C ASP A 33 -48.90 10.61 17.35
N THR A 34 -48.70 11.47 16.33
CA THR A 34 -49.78 12.24 15.62
C THR A 34 -49.22 13.03 14.41
N ASP A 35 -49.94 12.95 13.29
CA ASP A 35 -50.26 13.95 12.23
C ASP A 35 -49.18 14.85 11.58
N ASP A 36 -49.04 14.80 10.25
CA ASP A 36 -49.73 15.69 9.28
C ASP A 36 -49.04 15.69 7.87
N THR A 37 -49.88 15.68 6.83
CA THR A 37 -49.76 15.92 5.37
C THR A 37 -48.39 16.18 4.70
N GLY A 38 -48.07 15.73 3.48
CA GLY A 38 -48.80 15.09 2.38
C GLY A 38 -47.94 15.14 1.08
N GLY A 39 -48.15 14.20 0.15
CA GLY A 39 -47.59 14.26 -1.22
C GLY A 39 -47.24 12.91 -1.87
N LYS A 40 -48.21 12.28 -2.57
CA LYS A 40 -48.06 11.11 -3.47
C LYS A 40 -47.24 11.50 -4.73
N ILE A 41 -46.58 10.61 -5.47
CA ILE A 41 -47.15 9.75 -6.54
C ILE A 41 -46.17 8.62 -6.93
N ASP A 42 -46.64 7.38 -6.72
CA ASP A 42 -46.65 6.14 -7.53
C ASP A 42 -45.38 5.41 -8.06
N LEU A 43 -45.22 4.19 -7.52
CA LEU A 43 -44.51 3.02 -8.06
C LEU A 43 -45.45 2.18 -8.96
N PRO A 44 -44.92 1.43 -9.96
CA PRO A 44 -45.52 0.18 -10.39
C PRO A 44 -44.86 -1.02 -9.72
N THR A 45 -45.69 -1.77 -9.00
CA THR A 45 -45.43 -3.05 -8.31
C THR A 45 -45.12 -4.19 -9.29
N THR A 46 -44.16 -5.06 -8.93
CA THR A 46 -44.22 -6.48 -9.33
C THR A 46 -43.80 -7.36 -8.15
N ASN A 47 -44.72 -8.26 -7.81
CA ASN A 47 -44.73 -9.14 -6.65
C ASN A 47 -43.72 -10.30 -6.78
N ARG A 48 -42.95 -10.55 -5.72
CA ARG A 48 -42.37 -11.88 -5.42
C ARG A 48 -42.35 -12.10 -3.90
N PRO A 49 -42.70 -13.29 -3.39
CA PRO A 49 -42.88 -13.53 -1.96
C PRO A 49 -41.53 -13.57 -1.21
N PRO A 50 -41.50 -13.30 0.11
CA PRO A 50 -40.28 -13.31 0.88
C PRO A 50 -39.80 -14.75 1.10
N THR A 51 -38.88 -15.21 0.26
CA THR A 51 -38.13 -16.44 0.50
C THR A 51 -37.22 -16.20 1.70
N LYS A 52 -37.45 -16.97 2.78
CA LYS A 52 -36.59 -17.05 3.95
C LYS A 52 -35.14 -17.29 3.50
N LEU A 53 -34.30 -16.27 3.62
CA LEU A 53 -32.86 -16.44 3.51
C LEU A 53 -32.41 -17.20 4.75
N ILE A 54 -32.18 -18.50 4.56
CA ILE A 54 -31.41 -19.31 5.50
C ILE A 54 -30.00 -18.70 5.48
N VAL A 55 -29.72 -17.85 6.47
CA VAL A 55 -28.36 -17.42 6.81
C VAL A 55 -27.63 -18.67 7.27
N THR A 56 -26.97 -19.35 6.34
CA THR A 56 -25.94 -20.31 6.69
C THR A 56 -24.85 -19.51 7.37
N ASN A 57 -24.67 -19.77 8.66
CA ASN A 57 -23.65 -19.16 9.49
C ASN A 57 -22.29 -19.33 8.79
N THR A 58 -21.80 -18.27 8.17
CA THR A 58 -20.41 -18.16 7.76
C THR A 58 -19.60 -18.14 9.05
N THR A 59 -19.03 -19.29 9.35
CA THR A 59 -18.11 -19.54 10.45
C THR A 59 -17.14 -18.37 10.54
N LYS A 60 -17.21 -17.62 11.65
CA LYS A 60 -16.17 -16.69 12.06
C LYS A 60 -14.86 -17.47 12.01
N ARG A 61 -14.04 -17.27 10.98
CA ARG A 61 -12.67 -17.79 10.93
C ARG A 61 -11.90 -17.09 12.04
N THR A 62 -11.87 -17.72 13.20
CA THR A 62 -10.89 -17.43 14.25
C THR A 62 -9.53 -17.69 13.64
N HIS A 63 -8.79 -16.63 13.36
CA HIS A 63 -7.40 -16.72 12.92
C HIS A 63 -6.57 -17.27 14.07
N ASP A 64 -6.44 -18.59 14.14
CA ASP A 64 -5.52 -19.24 15.06
C ASP A 64 -4.09 -18.93 14.59
N THR A 65 -3.32 -18.30 15.48
CA THR A 65 -1.98 -17.76 15.19
C THR A 65 -0.89 -18.82 15.36
N THR A 66 -1.27 -20.08 15.61
CA THR A 66 -0.36 -21.14 16.05
C THR A 66 -0.26 -22.34 15.11
N ASP A 67 -0.74 -22.26 13.87
CA ASP A 67 -0.63 -23.37 12.91
C ASP A 67 0.85 -23.67 12.53
N PRO A 68 1.43 -24.81 12.98
CA PRO A 68 2.82 -25.15 12.72
C PRO A 68 3.10 -25.40 11.23
N GLU A 69 2.10 -25.82 10.45
CA GLU A 69 2.26 -26.05 9.01
C GLU A 69 2.45 -24.75 8.24
N ARG A 70 1.69 -23.70 8.61
CA ARG A 70 1.87 -22.37 8.06
C ARG A 70 3.26 -21.82 8.36
N HIS A 71 3.75 -22.00 9.60
CA HIS A 71 5.10 -21.58 9.99
C HIS A 71 6.18 -22.34 9.21
N SER A 72 5.99 -23.64 8.95
CA SER A 72 6.89 -24.44 8.12
C SER A 72 6.90 -23.98 6.65
N LYS A 73 5.72 -23.71 6.06
CA LYS A 73 5.59 -23.13 4.70
C LYS A 73 6.28 -21.77 4.61
N ILE A 74 6.04 -20.89 5.57
CA ILE A 74 6.68 -19.57 5.63
C ILE A 74 8.21 -19.70 5.74
N ARG A 75 8.72 -20.58 6.62
CA ARG A 75 10.17 -20.81 6.76
C ARG A 75 10.79 -21.32 5.47
N LYS A 76 10.16 -22.30 4.81
CA LYS A 76 10.63 -22.84 3.52
C LYS A 76 10.70 -21.76 2.44
N ILE A 77 9.65 -20.94 2.32
CA ILE A 77 9.60 -19.79 1.40
C ILE A 77 10.75 -18.82 1.72
N ILE A 78 10.91 -18.42 2.98
CA ILE A 78 11.98 -17.51 3.41
C ILE A 78 13.37 -18.08 3.09
N THR A 79 13.61 -19.37 3.31
CA THR A 79 14.92 -20.01 3.07
C THR A 79 15.25 -20.12 1.59
N ALA A 80 14.28 -20.50 0.76
CA ALA A 80 14.47 -20.57 -0.70
C ALA A 80 14.66 -19.16 -1.27
N GLU A 81 13.81 -18.22 -0.86
CA GLU A 81 13.88 -16.82 -1.29
C GLU A 81 15.19 -16.17 -0.87
N ASN A 82 15.72 -16.43 0.33
CA ASN A 82 17.00 -15.86 0.78
C ASN A 82 18.19 -16.25 -0.12
N LYS A 83 18.14 -17.40 -0.81
CA LYS A 83 19.21 -17.84 -1.69
C LYS A 83 19.20 -17.08 -3.02
N ASP A 84 18.02 -16.87 -3.59
CA ASP A 84 17.86 -16.13 -4.84
C ASP A 84 17.98 -14.61 -4.62
N TRP A 85 17.46 -14.12 -3.49
CA TRP A 85 17.53 -12.72 -3.07
C TRP A 85 18.95 -12.20 -2.86
N LYS A 86 19.86 -13.06 -2.40
CA LYS A 86 21.27 -12.70 -2.19
C LYS A 86 22.08 -12.65 -3.49
N LYS A 87 21.69 -13.40 -4.52
CA LYS A 87 22.39 -13.46 -5.81
C LYS A 87 22.14 -12.24 -6.69
N VAL A 88 20.93 -11.68 -6.63
CA VAL A 88 20.57 -10.51 -7.44
C VAL A 88 21.40 -9.30 -6.99
N PRO A 89 21.91 -8.45 -7.90
CA PRO A 89 22.59 -7.21 -7.51
C PRO A 89 21.63 -6.26 -6.77
N PHE A 90 22.13 -5.51 -5.77
CA PHE A 90 21.30 -4.56 -5.01
C PHE A 90 20.95 -3.29 -5.82
N MET A 91 21.82 -2.93 -6.77
CA MET A 91 21.67 -1.72 -7.58
C MET A 91 20.69 -1.95 -8.72
N ILE A 92 19.77 -1.00 -8.88
CA ILE A 92 18.85 -0.93 -10.01
C ILE A 92 19.62 -0.27 -11.16
N LEU A 93 19.60 -0.88 -12.34
CA LEU A 93 20.25 -0.33 -13.53
C LEU A 93 19.20 0.18 -14.52
N PRO A 94 19.42 1.34 -15.16
CA PRO A 94 18.51 1.87 -16.18
C PRO A 94 18.29 0.91 -17.36
N GLU A 95 19.30 0.12 -17.74
CA GLU A 95 19.21 -0.84 -18.84
C GLU A 95 18.25 -2.01 -18.56
N ASP A 96 18.10 -2.38 -17.28
CA ASP A 96 17.16 -3.42 -16.89
C ASP A 96 15.72 -2.89 -16.99
N ILE A 97 15.50 -1.62 -16.65
CA ILE A 97 14.17 -0.98 -16.69
C ILE A 97 13.61 -0.95 -18.11
N THR A 98 14.46 -0.73 -19.11
CA THR A 98 14.05 -0.53 -20.51
C THR A 98 13.71 -1.81 -21.24
N LYS A 99 14.16 -2.97 -20.73
CA LYS A 99 13.95 -4.29 -21.33
C LYS A 99 12.79 -5.08 -20.70
N ILE A 100 11.98 -4.43 -19.87
CA ILE A 100 10.98 -5.11 -19.04
C ILE A 100 9.87 -5.82 -19.83
N GLU A 101 9.59 -5.36 -21.05
CA GLU A 101 8.55 -5.93 -21.90
C GLU A 101 9.05 -7.12 -22.75
N GLY A 102 10.36 -7.25 -22.92
CA GLY A 102 10.97 -8.31 -23.72
C GLY A 102 11.40 -9.55 -22.92
N ASP A 103 11.59 -9.43 -21.61
CA ASP A 103 12.18 -10.50 -20.80
C ASP A 103 11.58 -10.60 -19.38
N ASN A 104 10.98 -11.76 -19.08
CA ASN A 104 10.39 -12.06 -17.77
C ASN A 104 11.45 -12.23 -16.67
N ASP A 105 12.68 -12.61 -17.02
CA ASP A 105 13.78 -12.75 -16.08
C ASP A 105 14.25 -11.37 -15.61
N ILE A 106 14.31 -10.38 -16.52
CA ILE A 106 14.61 -8.98 -16.18
C ILE A 106 13.50 -8.40 -15.29
N ARG A 107 12.23 -8.62 -15.65
CA ARG A 107 11.10 -8.21 -14.81
C ARG A 107 11.20 -8.81 -13.40
N THR A 108 11.55 -10.08 -13.30
CA THR A 108 11.77 -10.79 -12.04
C THR A 108 12.91 -10.17 -11.23
N LYS A 109 14.05 -9.92 -11.88
CA LYS A 109 15.22 -9.27 -11.30
C LYS A 109 14.85 -7.89 -10.72
N LEU A 110 14.17 -7.04 -11.49
CA LEU A 110 13.72 -5.71 -11.07
C LEU A 110 12.76 -5.77 -9.88
N CYS A 111 11.78 -6.68 -9.91
CA CYS A 111 10.85 -6.87 -8.80
C CYS A 111 11.59 -7.20 -7.50
N ILE A 112 12.57 -8.11 -7.58
CA ILE A 112 13.43 -8.46 -6.45
C ILE A 112 14.22 -7.23 -5.99
N GLN A 113 14.91 -6.55 -6.90
CA GLN A 113 15.74 -5.36 -6.59
C GLN A 113 14.95 -4.26 -5.89
N CYS A 114 13.79 -3.88 -6.43
CA CYS A 114 12.90 -2.89 -5.82
C CYS A 114 12.51 -3.30 -4.40
N ASN A 115 12.12 -4.55 -4.23
CA ASN A 115 11.72 -5.10 -2.94
C ASN A 115 12.87 -5.06 -1.92
N ARG A 116 14.10 -5.45 -2.31
CA ARG A 116 15.27 -5.38 -1.42
C ARG A 116 15.63 -3.96 -1.05
N TYR A 117 15.55 -3.05 -2.01
CA TYR A 117 15.88 -1.66 -1.76
C TYR A 117 14.89 -1.02 -0.78
N ILE A 118 13.58 -1.23 -0.97
CA ILE A 118 12.56 -0.75 -0.02
C ILE A 118 12.81 -1.33 1.37
N HIS A 119 13.07 -2.63 1.48
CA HIS A 119 13.44 -3.26 2.76
C HIS A 119 14.69 -2.64 3.40
N SER A 120 15.68 -2.27 2.59
CA SER A 120 16.90 -1.63 3.09
C SER A 120 16.62 -0.25 3.70
N ILE A 121 15.75 0.55 3.07
CA ILE A 121 15.35 1.87 3.59
C ILE A 121 14.54 1.70 4.89
N ILE A 122 13.58 0.77 4.92
CA ILE A 122 12.81 0.47 6.13
C ILE A 122 13.75 0.04 7.27
N LYS A 123 14.78 -0.77 6.96
CA LYS A 123 15.78 -1.20 7.94
C LYS A 123 16.66 -0.04 8.41
N GLN A 124 17.01 0.89 7.53
CA GLN A 124 17.73 2.11 7.90
C GLN A 124 16.88 2.99 8.82
N TRP A 125 15.61 3.22 8.47
CA TRP A 125 14.67 3.96 9.31
C TRP A 125 14.53 3.33 10.69
N SER A 126 14.34 2.01 10.75
CA SER A 126 14.26 1.28 12.02
C SER A 126 15.48 1.48 12.93
N ARG A 127 16.68 1.74 12.38
CA ARG A 127 17.90 1.98 13.16
C ARG A 127 18.05 3.42 13.60
N SER A 128 17.50 4.36 12.85
CA SER A 128 17.55 5.80 13.13
C SER A 128 16.24 6.31 13.75
N GLN A 129 15.45 5.42 14.35
CA GLN A 129 14.13 5.76 14.88
C GLN A 129 14.21 6.77 16.03
N ASP A 130 15.26 6.71 16.84
CA ASP A 130 15.46 7.62 17.98
C ASP A 130 15.91 9.02 17.55
N THR A 131 16.51 9.15 16.36
CA THR A 131 17.06 10.43 15.86
C THR A 131 16.15 11.09 14.83
N TYR A 132 15.34 10.32 14.11
CA TYR A 132 14.42 10.86 13.10
C TYR A 132 13.26 11.59 13.80
N PRO A 133 13.01 12.88 13.53
CA PRO A 133 12.06 13.72 14.30
C PRO A 133 10.57 13.39 14.08
N VAL A 134 10.27 12.22 13.53
CA VAL A 134 8.91 11.80 13.16
C VAL A 134 8.42 10.74 14.12
N SER A 135 7.11 10.75 14.40
CA SER A 135 6.50 9.86 15.39
C SER A 135 6.78 8.37 15.10
N PRO A 136 7.10 7.56 16.13
CA PRO A 136 7.23 6.10 16.02
C PRO A 136 6.01 5.41 15.42
N SER A 137 4.81 5.95 15.65
CA SER A 137 3.56 5.45 15.09
C SER A 137 3.53 5.54 13.56
N LEU A 138 4.11 6.59 12.98
CA LEU A 138 4.16 6.75 11.52
C LEU A 138 5.03 5.66 10.86
N PHE A 139 6.11 5.25 11.52
CA PHE A 139 6.94 4.16 11.02
C PHE A 139 6.15 2.85 10.93
N LEU A 140 5.38 2.52 11.97
CA LEU A 140 4.54 1.32 11.99
C LEU A 140 3.47 1.37 10.90
N GLU A 141 2.77 2.50 10.76
CA GLU A 141 1.75 2.71 9.73
C GLU A 141 2.36 2.58 8.32
N THR A 142 3.51 3.20 8.08
CA THR A 142 4.22 3.13 6.80
C THR A 142 4.61 1.70 6.45
N LYS A 143 5.06 0.90 7.44
CA LYS A 143 5.37 -0.52 7.24
C LYS A 143 4.13 -1.35 6.89
N GLN A 144 2.99 -1.08 7.53
CA GLN A 144 1.73 -1.75 7.25
C GLN A 144 1.24 -1.41 5.83
N ASN A 145 1.26 -0.13 5.48
CA ASN A 145 0.82 0.36 4.17
C ASN A 145 1.71 -0.13 3.02
N LEU A 146 3.01 -0.35 3.25
CA LEU A 146 3.92 -0.91 2.24
C LEU A 146 3.82 -2.43 2.08
N PHE A 147 3.24 -3.14 3.04
CA PHE A 147 3.17 -4.61 3.01
C PHE A 147 2.51 -5.16 1.73
N PRO A 148 1.35 -4.64 1.27
CA PRO A 148 0.72 -5.07 0.02
C PRO A 148 1.65 -4.93 -1.19
N LEU A 149 2.36 -3.81 -1.32
CA LEU A 149 3.33 -3.58 -2.39
C LEU A 149 4.48 -4.60 -2.33
N LEU A 150 5.04 -4.84 -1.15
CA LEU A 150 6.14 -5.81 -0.98
C LEU A 150 5.71 -7.23 -1.35
N VAL A 151 4.44 -7.58 -1.09
CA VAL A 151 3.86 -8.86 -1.53
C VAL A 151 3.66 -8.89 -3.04
N GLN A 152 3.15 -7.81 -3.66
CA GLN A 152 2.97 -7.71 -5.11
C GLN A 152 4.31 -7.82 -5.87
N LEU A 153 5.35 -7.14 -5.38
CA LEU A 153 6.70 -7.23 -5.94
C LEU A 153 7.26 -8.65 -5.83
N ARG A 154 7.03 -9.34 -4.70
CA ARG A 154 7.46 -10.72 -4.52
C ARG A 154 6.73 -11.69 -5.46
N LYS A 155 5.42 -11.51 -5.61
CA LYS A 155 4.58 -12.32 -6.50
C LYS A 155 4.67 -11.92 -7.98
N ARG A 156 5.36 -10.82 -8.30
CA ARG A 156 5.51 -10.27 -9.66
C ARG A 156 4.19 -9.89 -10.33
N THR A 157 3.16 -9.57 -9.53
CA THR A 157 1.80 -9.25 -9.99
C THR A 157 1.56 -7.77 -10.25
N ILE A 158 2.58 -6.92 -10.03
CA ILE A 158 2.50 -5.47 -10.24
C ILE A 158 2.38 -5.12 -11.74
N ALA A 159 1.59 -4.12 -12.13
CA ALA A 159 1.49 -3.73 -13.54
C ALA A 159 2.86 -3.26 -14.11
N SER A 160 3.18 -3.58 -15.37
CA SER A 160 4.47 -3.22 -15.98
C SER A 160 4.73 -1.71 -15.96
N LYS A 161 3.74 -0.90 -16.35
CA LYS A 161 3.80 0.58 -16.28
C LYS A 161 4.17 1.08 -14.89
N LEU A 162 3.52 0.53 -13.86
CA LEU A 162 3.75 0.91 -12.47
C LEU A 162 5.15 0.47 -11.99
N LEU A 163 5.60 -0.72 -12.41
CA LEU A 163 6.92 -1.25 -12.10
C LEU A 163 8.03 -0.42 -12.75
N ILE A 164 7.86 0.05 -14.00
CA ILE A 164 8.80 0.95 -14.67
C ILE A 164 8.97 2.22 -13.85
N THR A 165 7.87 2.93 -13.60
CA THR A 165 7.90 4.20 -12.86
C THR A 165 8.48 4.03 -11.44
N LEU A 166 8.08 2.96 -10.73
CA LEU A 166 8.61 2.65 -9.40
C LEU A 166 10.12 2.34 -9.44
N SER A 167 10.57 1.55 -10.42
CA SER A 167 12.00 1.20 -10.55
C SER A 167 12.84 2.44 -10.86
N THR A 168 12.35 3.31 -11.75
CA THR A 168 12.99 4.59 -12.08
C THR A 168 13.08 5.49 -10.85
N LEU A 169 12.00 5.61 -10.06
CA LEU A 169 12.00 6.36 -8.80
C LEU A 169 13.08 5.83 -7.85
N LEU A 170 13.10 4.51 -7.62
CA LEU A 170 14.03 3.89 -6.70
C LEU A 170 15.48 3.99 -7.19
N TYR A 171 15.72 3.95 -8.50
CA TYR A 171 17.03 4.20 -9.11
C TYR A 171 17.57 5.60 -8.77
N HIS A 172 16.79 6.65 -9.00
CA HIS A 172 17.21 8.02 -8.65
C HIS A 172 17.36 8.20 -7.14
N LEU A 173 16.53 7.51 -6.35
CA LEU A 173 16.64 7.50 -4.89
C LEU A 173 17.93 6.80 -4.43
N GLN A 174 18.41 5.77 -5.13
CA GLN A 174 19.71 5.12 -4.89
C GLN A 174 20.89 6.06 -5.19
N LYS A 175 20.75 6.91 -6.21
CA LYS A 175 21.74 7.94 -6.58
C LYS A 175 21.73 9.17 -5.67
N ASN A 176 20.85 9.20 -4.67
CA ASN A 176 20.60 10.34 -3.78
C ASN A 176 20.07 11.59 -4.52
N GLU A 177 19.47 11.41 -5.70
CA GLU A 177 18.85 12.48 -6.49
C GLU A 177 17.40 12.67 -6.03
N ILE A 178 17.23 13.32 -4.87
CA ILE A 178 15.93 13.43 -4.19
C ILE A 178 14.91 14.24 -5.00
N GLU A 179 15.33 15.34 -5.61
CA GLU A 179 14.44 16.21 -6.40
C GLU A 179 13.84 15.45 -7.58
N LEU A 180 14.69 14.75 -8.33
CA LEU A 180 14.26 13.95 -9.47
C LEU A 180 13.38 12.77 -9.04
N SER A 181 13.73 12.11 -7.93
CA SER A 181 12.88 11.06 -7.34
C SER A 181 11.49 11.59 -6.99
N LEU A 182 11.41 12.83 -6.49
CA LEU A 182 10.15 13.47 -6.16
C LEU A 182 9.33 13.84 -7.41
N GLN A 183 9.97 14.29 -8.49
CA GLN A 183 9.30 14.51 -9.78
C GLN A 183 8.70 13.20 -10.33
N ILE A 184 9.44 12.09 -10.25
CA ILE A 184 8.96 10.78 -10.67
C ILE A 184 7.83 10.28 -9.77
N TYR A 185 7.90 10.54 -8.47
CA TYR A 185 6.81 10.23 -7.54
C TYR A 185 5.49 10.91 -7.95
N LEU A 186 5.54 12.15 -8.45
CA LEU A 186 4.34 12.83 -8.93
C LEU A 186 3.75 12.11 -10.15
N LYS A 187 4.60 11.73 -11.13
CA LYS A 187 4.18 10.91 -12.29
C LYS A 187 3.55 9.59 -11.86
N LEU A 188 4.18 8.89 -10.91
CA LEU A 188 3.66 7.65 -10.32
C LEU A 188 2.26 7.83 -9.72
N SER A 189 2.04 8.93 -9.01
CA SER A 189 0.78 9.22 -8.33
C SER A 189 -0.34 9.53 -9.33
N ILE A 190 0.01 10.23 -10.43
CA ILE A 190 -0.91 10.57 -11.52
C ILE A 190 -1.19 9.36 -12.43
N GLY A 191 -0.30 8.37 -12.49
CA GLY A 191 -0.45 7.24 -13.43
C GLY A 191 0.31 7.38 -14.73
N ASP A 192 1.17 8.40 -14.83
CA ASP A 192 2.08 8.55 -15.96
C ASP A 192 3.31 7.64 -15.82
N VAL A 193 3.86 7.22 -16.96
CA VAL A 193 5.04 6.34 -17.01
C VAL A 193 6.31 7.18 -17.00
N ALA A 194 7.21 6.92 -16.05
CA ALA A 194 8.50 7.61 -15.97
C ALA A 194 9.65 6.65 -16.30
N TRP A 195 10.35 6.96 -17.39
CA TRP A 195 11.57 6.28 -17.80
C TRP A 195 12.83 6.98 -17.24
N PRO A 196 13.93 6.25 -17.01
CA PRO A 196 15.19 6.84 -16.56
C PRO A 196 15.71 7.89 -17.55
N ILE A 197 16.30 8.97 -17.02
CA ILE A 197 16.89 10.04 -17.85
C ILE A 197 17.94 9.44 -18.79
N GLY A 198 17.87 9.81 -20.08
CA GLY A 198 18.78 9.32 -21.12
C GLY A 198 18.29 8.09 -21.87
N VAL A 199 17.16 7.49 -21.46
CA VAL A 199 16.47 6.46 -22.24
C VAL A 199 15.01 6.83 -22.41
N SER A 200 14.67 7.41 -23.55
CA SER A 200 13.27 7.51 -23.99
C SER A 200 12.80 6.14 -24.50
N ASP A 201 11.53 5.85 -24.28
CA ASP A 201 10.78 4.68 -24.78
C ASP A 201 11.38 4.14 -26.10
N ILE A 202 12.09 3.00 -26.03
CA ILE A 202 12.86 2.46 -27.16
C ILE A 202 11.89 1.73 -28.08
N GLY A 203 11.68 2.26 -29.28
CA GLY A 203 11.12 1.48 -30.37
C GLY A 203 10.76 2.29 -31.60
N ILE A 204 11.40 1.96 -32.72
CA ILE A 204 11.11 2.36 -34.12
C ILE A 204 9.70 1.92 -34.60
N HIS A 205 8.82 1.52 -33.67
CA HIS A 205 7.38 1.29 -33.88
C HIS A 205 6.50 2.32 -33.14
N SER A 206 7.08 3.35 -32.53
CA SER A 206 6.34 4.44 -31.83
C SER A 206 6.00 5.65 -32.73
N ARG A 207 6.41 5.64 -34.00
CA ARG A 207 6.11 6.70 -34.98
C ARG A 207 5.04 6.13 -35.93
N SER A 208 3.80 6.60 -35.97
CA SER A 208 3.45 7.92 -36.53
C SER A 208 2.06 8.45 -36.11
N ALA A 209 1.65 8.34 -34.83
CA ALA A 209 0.39 8.94 -34.36
C ALA A 209 0.40 9.49 -32.90
N GLN A 210 1.51 9.38 -32.18
CA GLN A 210 1.54 9.57 -30.72
C GLN A 210 1.59 11.03 -30.24
N SER A 211 1.58 12.03 -31.13
CA SER A 211 1.46 13.45 -30.72
C SER A 211 0.04 14.02 -30.85
N LYS A 212 -0.93 13.28 -31.42
CA LYS A 212 -2.32 13.77 -31.57
C LYS A 212 -3.44 12.79 -31.18
N ILE A 213 -3.17 11.52 -30.86
CA ILE A 213 -4.23 10.55 -30.45
C ILE A 213 -4.29 10.20 -28.95
N SER A 214 -3.31 10.56 -28.13
CA SER A 214 -3.36 10.26 -26.68
C SER A 214 -4.39 11.07 -25.88
N ARG A 215 -5.13 11.99 -26.52
CA ARG A 215 -6.25 12.74 -25.91
C ARG A 215 -7.64 12.40 -26.49
N PHE A 216 -7.72 11.62 -27.57
CA PHE A 216 -8.98 11.39 -28.29
C PHE A 216 -9.65 10.05 -27.98
N ASN A 217 -8.97 9.11 -27.31
CA ASN A 217 -9.59 7.93 -26.69
C ASN A 217 -9.66 8.12 -25.17
N LYS A 218 -10.37 9.18 -24.76
CA LYS A 218 -10.55 9.59 -23.36
C LYS A 218 -11.76 8.89 -22.74
N ASP A 219 -11.89 7.59 -22.96
CA ASP A 219 -12.94 6.80 -22.35
C ASP A 219 -12.23 5.71 -21.53
N ASP A 220 -12.35 5.83 -20.20
CA ASP A 220 -12.08 4.83 -19.14
C ASP A 220 -10.72 4.75 -18.42
N ASN A 221 -9.64 5.45 -18.81
CA ASN A 221 -8.32 5.27 -18.13
C ASN A 221 -7.61 6.54 -17.62
N ASP A 222 -8.30 7.69 -17.54
CA ASP A 222 -7.73 8.96 -17.04
C ASP A 222 -7.86 9.10 -15.49
N ILE A 223 -7.93 7.97 -14.79
CA ILE A 223 -8.02 7.94 -13.32
C ILE A 223 -6.60 7.82 -12.77
N ALA A 224 -6.21 8.80 -11.95
CA ALA A 224 -4.89 8.78 -11.35
C ALA A 224 -4.66 7.52 -10.53
N ASN A 225 -3.45 6.92 -10.56
CA ASN A 225 -3.15 5.70 -9.77
C ASN A 225 -3.54 5.83 -8.29
N ILE A 226 -3.37 7.03 -7.74
CA ILE A 226 -3.72 7.34 -6.35
C ILE A 226 -5.25 7.35 -6.09
N MET A 227 -6.06 7.42 -7.14
CA MET A 227 -7.52 7.46 -7.12
C MET A 227 -8.16 6.10 -7.46
N ILE A 228 -7.38 5.09 -7.89
CA ILE A 228 -7.92 3.78 -8.32
C ILE A 228 -8.39 2.94 -7.13
N ASP A 229 -7.55 2.80 -6.11
CA ASP A 229 -7.82 1.92 -4.95
C ASP A 229 -7.13 2.43 -3.69
N GLU A 230 -7.75 2.21 -2.54
CA GLU A 230 -7.29 2.67 -1.24
C GLU A 230 -5.95 2.03 -0.86
N VAL A 231 -5.78 0.73 -1.12
CA VAL A 231 -4.51 0.04 -0.84
C VAL A 231 -3.40 0.64 -1.69
N THR A 232 -3.71 0.95 -2.94
CA THR A 232 -2.76 1.56 -3.89
C THR A 232 -2.34 2.96 -3.44
N ARG A 233 -3.32 3.77 -3.04
CA ARG A 233 -3.10 5.09 -2.47
C ARG A 233 -2.20 5.06 -1.23
N LEU A 234 -2.46 4.15 -0.30
CA LEU A 234 -1.71 4.04 0.95
C LEU A 234 -0.23 3.69 0.73
N TRP A 235 0.08 2.74 -0.16
CA TRP A 235 1.48 2.41 -0.42
C TRP A 235 2.18 3.51 -1.22
N ILE A 236 1.51 4.21 -2.15
CA ILE A 236 2.07 5.37 -2.87
C ILE A 236 2.46 6.46 -1.88
N ILE A 237 1.53 6.84 -0.98
CA ILE A 237 1.81 7.83 0.08
C ILE A 237 3.00 7.38 0.94
N SER A 238 3.09 6.07 1.23
CA SER A 238 4.19 5.51 2.01
C SER A 238 5.53 5.58 1.29
N ILE A 239 5.59 5.48 -0.05
CA ILE A 239 6.80 5.72 -0.84
C ILE A 239 7.28 7.17 -0.66
N LYS A 240 6.38 8.16 -0.66
CA LYS A 240 6.77 9.56 -0.36
C LYS A 240 7.42 9.68 1.01
N ARG A 241 6.88 9.00 2.03
CA ARG A 241 7.47 8.97 3.38
C ARG A 241 8.89 8.39 3.36
N LEU A 242 9.14 7.34 2.56
CA LEU A 242 10.49 6.80 2.38
C LEU A 242 11.44 7.81 1.70
N ILE A 243 10.98 8.57 0.70
CA ILE A 243 11.77 9.62 0.05
C ILE A 243 12.13 10.72 1.06
N SER A 244 11.16 11.17 1.87
CA SER A 244 11.38 12.17 2.92
C SER A 244 12.37 11.68 3.98
N PHE A 245 12.25 10.43 4.41
CA PHE A 245 13.21 9.80 5.32
C PHE A 245 14.61 9.76 4.70
N LYS A 246 14.74 9.34 3.44
CA LYS A 246 16.04 9.27 2.75
C LYS A 246 16.67 10.66 2.59
N SER A 247 15.89 11.69 2.28
CA SER A 247 16.34 13.08 2.20
C SER A 247 16.93 13.58 3.53
N TRP A 248 16.22 13.32 4.63
CA TRP A 248 16.71 13.61 5.98
C TRP A 248 17.99 12.83 6.28
N PHE A 249 18.00 11.52 5.98
CA PHE A 249 19.14 10.65 6.26
C PHE A 249 20.41 11.14 5.54
N ILE A 250 20.30 11.58 4.28
CA ILE A 250 21.44 12.14 3.53
C ILE A 250 21.92 13.44 4.18
N THR A 251 21.00 14.33 4.55
CA THR A 251 21.33 15.61 5.19
C THR A 251 22.06 15.41 6.52
N ASN A 252 21.65 14.40 7.30
CA ASN A 252 22.25 14.09 8.60
C ASN A 252 23.58 13.33 8.51
N GLN A 253 23.91 12.70 7.38
CA GLN A 253 25.22 12.05 7.16
C GLN A 253 26.30 13.03 6.65
N LYS A 254 25.88 14.20 6.16
CA LYS A 254 26.79 15.26 5.67
C LYS A 254 27.22 16.25 6.76
N LYS A 255 26.64 16.16 7.95
CA LYS A 255 27.00 16.95 9.13
C LYS A 255 27.91 16.11 10.02
#